data_AF-A0A0G1ECP3-F1
#
_entry.id   AF-A0A0G1ECP3-F1
#
_cell.length_a   1.000
_cell.length_b   1.000
_cell.length_c   1.000
_cell.angle_alpha   90.00
_cell.angle_beta   90.00
_cell.angle_gamma   90.00
#
_symmetry.space_group_name_H-M   'P 1'
#
loop_
_entity.id
_entity.type
_entity.pdbx_description
1 polymer ?
#
loop_
_entity_poly.entity_id
_entity_poly.type
_entity_poly.pdbx_seq_one_letter_code
_entity_poly.pdbx_strand_id
1 'polypeptide(L)'
;MCKKTMLVMCLVVVLSMAMKASAIGCWWFTNAGGDQRWDNLVNWVSTESPITLPSYETSAVYLGVSPTTASVPVIIDGTMDTASFWGLSVGVNTSAEADIVSGGKCGIPGSQMFVGCNEWVGTSNGHGVVNIDGVGSVGYGESWTIASGNVAAANCGSGIVNITNGGQMVLGWWGSFIGTKGTGTVNIINGTMTYWGGGLTIGTGGRIVLYPGTKFDLKGDQTTLVNGLIVQGRITSNSSRCSLVVVYDEDFDWTHVTSTCTCTTFKTADFNHDCYVDFLDFAVFAQEWLTCYDWQNPECECLSSLCAGLETGSHQAITPVARSDSWWQQRHADILSQLATHPPVNLVFIGDSITQSFDPTVWNQYYASYNPLNLGFSGDMTQNVLWRLENGEINGISPKLAVILIGTNNTCPPAGQVYSAEEIADGIMAICCTVRRNLPNTKILILAIFPRGEYPSAERNKNAAASILASQIADSKTIYYMDINSHFLDPNSRLSTSIFPDFLHPNAAGDTIWADAIKPTIQNLMGF
;
A
#
# COMPACT_ATOMS: atom_id res chain seq x y z
N MET A 1 78.10 17.19 15.26
CA MET A 1 77.24 16.87 14.10
C MET A 1 75.80 16.46 14.43
N CYS A 2 75.37 16.37 15.70
CA CYS A 2 74.00 15.90 16.05
C CYS A 2 72.97 17.00 16.40
N LYS A 3 73.32 18.29 16.37
CA LYS A 3 72.39 19.39 16.75
C LYS A 3 71.82 20.21 15.58
N LYS A 4 72.34 20.10 14.37
CA LYS A 4 71.78 20.78 13.17
C LYS A 4 70.72 19.94 12.43
N THR A 5 70.68 18.63 12.65
CA THR A 5 69.72 17.72 11.98
C THR A 5 68.34 17.72 12.64
N MET A 6 68.25 17.99 13.96
CA MET A 6 66.96 18.04 14.68
C MET A 6 66.12 19.29 14.37
N LEU A 7 66.75 20.45 14.11
CA LEU A 7 65.99 21.68 13.86
C LEU A 7 65.34 21.72 12.46
N VAL A 8 66.00 21.11 11.47
CA VAL A 8 65.46 21.01 10.09
C VAL A 8 64.33 19.98 10.02
N MET A 9 64.42 18.87 10.77
CA MET A 9 63.31 17.92 10.85
C MET A 9 62.10 18.48 11.59
N CYS A 10 62.26 19.25 12.68
CA CYS A 10 61.11 19.88 13.34
C CYS A 10 60.44 20.96 12.49
N LEU A 11 61.20 21.77 11.73
CA LEU A 11 60.60 22.78 10.86
C LEU A 11 59.87 22.15 9.65
N VAL A 12 60.41 21.07 9.07
CA VAL A 12 59.77 20.33 7.98
C VAL A 12 58.53 19.56 8.47
N VAL A 13 58.56 19.00 9.69
CA VAL A 13 57.39 18.36 10.28
C VAL A 13 56.30 19.40 10.59
N VAL A 14 56.64 20.56 11.17
CA VAL A 14 55.67 21.62 11.46
C VAL A 14 55.12 22.29 10.19
N LEU A 15 55.93 22.49 9.14
CA LEU A 15 55.43 22.97 7.83
C LEU A 15 54.63 21.88 7.09
N SER A 16 54.98 20.59 7.22
CA SER A 16 54.18 19.49 6.65
C SER A 16 52.85 19.30 7.37
N MET A 17 52.79 19.58 8.67
CA MET A 17 51.55 19.58 9.45
C MET A 17 50.71 20.83 9.18
N ALA A 18 51.33 22.00 8.97
CA ALA A 18 50.64 23.23 8.60
C ALA A 18 50.15 23.25 7.13
N MET A 19 50.81 22.52 6.22
CA MET A 19 50.39 22.36 4.81
C MET A 19 49.49 21.14 4.56
N LYS A 20 49.43 20.16 5.47
CA LYS A 20 48.44 19.06 5.39
C LYS A 20 47.07 19.40 5.96
N ALA A 21 46.94 20.54 6.65
CA ALA A 21 45.64 21.08 7.05
C ALA A 21 44.87 21.77 5.90
N SER A 22 45.40 21.81 4.67
CA SER A 22 44.79 22.58 3.57
C SER A 22 44.24 21.76 2.40
N ALA A 23 44.04 20.45 2.54
CA ALA A 23 43.36 19.66 1.50
C ALA A 23 42.67 18.41 2.07
N ILE A 24 41.73 18.59 3.00
CA ILE A 24 40.66 17.59 3.18
C ILE A 24 39.75 17.78 1.97
N GLY A 25 40.06 17.10 0.87
CA GLY A 25 39.18 17.03 -0.28
C GLY A 25 37.95 16.23 0.10
N CYS A 26 36.89 16.90 0.58
CA CYS A 26 35.55 16.32 0.52
C CYS A 26 35.26 16.06 -0.95
N TRP A 27 35.09 14.78 -1.31
CA TRP A 27 34.59 14.43 -2.64
C TRP A 27 33.09 14.75 -2.64
N TRP A 28 32.73 15.92 -3.15
CA TRP A 28 31.35 16.26 -3.48
C TRP A 28 30.99 15.46 -4.72
N PHE A 29 30.13 14.46 -4.59
CA PHE A 29 29.60 13.79 -5.76
C PHE A 29 28.57 14.72 -6.42
N THR A 30 28.85 15.11 -7.66
CA THR A 30 27.87 15.76 -8.52
C THR A 30 26.98 14.68 -9.11
N ASN A 31 25.66 14.80 -8.96
CA ASN A 31 24.69 13.92 -9.61
C ASN A 31 25.03 13.80 -11.10
N ALA A 32 25.29 12.57 -11.57
CA ALA A 32 25.77 12.31 -12.92
C ALA A 32 24.71 12.63 -14.00
N GLY A 33 23.42 12.57 -13.65
CA GLY A 33 22.29 12.94 -14.48
C GLY A 33 21.89 14.42 -14.41
N GLY A 34 22.39 15.19 -13.44
CA GLY A 34 22.03 16.58 -13.21
C GLY A 34 20.56 16.82 -12.80
N ASP A 35 19.82 15.75 -12.46
CA ASP A 35 18.37 15.76 -12.21
C ASP A 35 17.99 15.75 -10.72
N GLN A 36 19.00 15.85 -9.84
CA GLN A 36 18.85 15.79 -8.38
C GLN A 36 18.27 14.46 -7.83
N ARG A 37 18.18 13.41 -8.65
CA ARG A 37 17.77 12.05 -8.24
C ARG A 37 18.95 11.07 -8.19
N TRP A 38 19.00 10.26 -7.14
CA TRP A 38 20.07 9.30 -6.88
C TRP A 38 19.54 7.86 -6.94
N ASP A 39 19.40 7.34 -8.16
CA ASP A 39 18.99 5.95 -8.43
C ASP A 39 20.17 4.99 -8.67
N ASN A 40 19.90 3.68 -8.61
CA ASN A 40 20.89 2.61 -8.82
C ASN A 40 21.40 2.48 -10.27
N LEU A 41 20.73 3.10 -11.26
CA LEU A 41 21.00 2.89 -12.68
C LEU A 41 21.96 3.93 -13.25
N VAL A 42 21.92 5.16 -12.74
CA VAL A 42 22.64 6.31 -13.29
C VAL A 42 23.79 6.75 -12.38
N ASN A 43 23.61 6.69 -11.06
CA ASN A 43 24.59 7.24 -10.12
C ASN A 43 25.44 6.17 -9.42
N TRP A 44 25.03 4.90 -9.44
CA TRP A 44 25.66 3.83 -8.65
C TRP A 44 25.87 2.57 -9.49
N VAL A 45 26.79 2.61 -10.47
CA VAL A 45 27.11 1.45 -11.33
C VAL A 45 27.79 0.35 -10.49
N SER A 46 27.04 -0.70 -10.18
CA SER A 46 27.43 -1.83 -9.32
C SER A 46 28.61 -2.73 -9.79
N THR A 47 29.33 -2.38 -10.86
CA THR A 47 30.39 -3.23 -11.44
C THR A 47 31.76 -2.58 -11.58
N GLU A 48 31.92 -1.31 -11.23
CA GLU A 48 33.25 -0.72 -11.05
C GLU A 48 33.41 -0.39 -9.58
N SER A 49 34.27 -1.16 -8.88
CA SER A 49 34.85 -0.66 -7.63
C SER A 49 35.40 0.74 -7.94
N PRO A 50 34.98 1.81 -7.24
CA PRO A 50 35.60 3.10 -7.43
C PRO A 50 37.08 2.90 -7.14
N ILE A 51 37.93 3.19 -8.12
CA ILE A 51 39.36 2.82 -8.19
C ILE A 51 40.00 2.89 -6.79
N THR A 52 40.10 1.72 -6.14
CA THR A 52 40.84 1.55 -4.91
C THR A 52 42.32 1.54 -5.31
N LEU A 53 43.02 2.66 -5.16
CA LEU A 53 44.45 2.59 -4.94
C LEU A 53 44.69 2.31 -3.45
N PRO A 54 45.53 1.32 -3.09
CA PRO A 54 45.69 0.90 -1.72
C PRO A 54 46.57 1.90 -0.97
N SER A 55 45.95 2.77 -0.20
CA SER A 55 46.57 3.30 1.02
C SER A 55 45.48 3.56 2.04
N TYR A 56 45.60 2.88 3.18
CA TYR A 56 44.94 3.25 4.42
C TYR A 56 45.25 4.74 4.70
N GLU A 57 44.38 5.64 4.23
CA GLU A 57 44.15 7.01 4.69
C GLU A 57 43.26 7.77 3.67
N THR A 58 42.05 8.10 4.09
CA THR A 58 41.15 9.15 3.55
C THR A 58 40.56 8.98 2.13
N SER A 59 39.34 8.43 2.05
CA SER A 59 38.44 8.57 0.90
C SER A 59 37.00 8.65 1.41
N ALA A 60 36.65 9.72 2.13
CA ALA A 60 35.31 9.90 2.68
C ALA A 60 34.34 10.38 1.58
N VAL A 61 33.24 9.66 1.39
CA VAL A 61 32.16 10.00 0.45
C VAL A 61 31.05 10.74 1.20
N TYR A 62 31.02 12.07 1.07
CA TYR A 62 30.00 12.91 1.68
C TYR A 62 28.91 13.23 0.66
N LEU A 63 27.65 12.87 0.95
CA LEU A 63 26.53 13.40 0.19
C LEU A 63 26.18 14.79 0.75
N GLY A 64 26.76 15.80 0.14
CA GLY A 64 26.45 17.19 0.43
C GLY A 64 25.30 17.69 -0.44
N VAL A 65 24.10 17.79 0.14
CA VAL A 65 22.96 18.43 -0.52
C VAL A 65 23.10 19.94 -0.34
N SER A 66 23.62 20.60 -1.37
CA SER A 66 23.84 22.05 -1.46
C SER A 66 23.15 22.58 -2.73
N PRO A 67 22.54 23.78 -2.73
CA PRO A 67 21.71 24.22 -3.84
C PRO A 67 22.57 24.49 -5.09
N THR A 68 22.45 23.64 -6.10
CA THR A 68 22.67 24.07 -7.48
C THR A 68 21.30 24.27 -8.11
N THR A 69 20.84 25.52 -8.02
CA THR A 69 19.68 26.11 -8.70
C THR A 69 18.29 25.51 -8.37
N ALA A 70 17.50 26.28 -7.61
CA ALA A 70 16.06 26.16 -7.36
C ALA A 70 15.56 24.92 -6.61
N SER A 71 15.06 25.15 -5.38
CA SER A 71 13.86 24.60 -4.69
C SER A 71 13.37 23.16 -4.91
N VAL A 72 14.13 22.27 -5.53
CA VAL A 72 13.75 20.88 -5.78
C VAL A 72 14.44 20.00 -4.73
N PRO A 73 13.70 19.11 -4.05
CA PRO A 73 14.29 18.14 -3.13
C PRO A 73 15.24 17.18 -3.86
N VAL A 74 16.32 16.78 -3.19
CA VAL A 74 17.14 15.67 -3.66
C VAL A 74 16.43 14.37 -3.36
N ILE A 75 16.10 13.59 -4.39
CA ILE A 75 15.41 12.30 -4.24
C ILE A 75 16.46 11.18 -4.17
N ILE A 76 16.38 10.34 -3.15
CA ILE A 76 17.21 9.16 -2.94
C ILE A 76 16.30 7.94 -2.91
N ASP A 77 16.28 7.20 -4.00
CA ASP A 77 15.54 5.94 -4.16
C ASP A 77 16.44 4.74 -4.50
N GLY A 78 17.75 4.97 -4.67
CA GLY A 78 18.79 3.96 -4.75
C GLY A 78 19.39 3.56 -3.38
N THR A 79 20.18 2.49 -3.36
CA THR A 79 20.91 2.03 -2.17
C THR A 79 22.36 2.52 -2.23
N MET A 80 22.73 3.41 -1.31
CA MET A 80 24.11 3.72 -0.97
C MET A 80 24.63 2.63 -0.04
N ASP A 81 25.53 1.78 -0.55
CA ASP A 81 26.13 0.73 0.27
C ASP A 81 26.94 1.30 1.44
N THR A 82 27.19 0.46 2.44
CA THR A 82 27.93 0.84 3.65
C THR A 82 29.38 1.24 3.38
N ALA A 83 29.98 0.79 2.27
CA ALA A 83 31.36 1.13 1.94
C ALA A 83 31.46 2.57 1.39
N SER A 84 30.38 3.04 0.77
CA SER A 84 30.27 4.33 0.11
C SER A 84 29.51 5.36 0.94
N PHE A 85 28.73 4.96 1.94
CA PHE A 85 28.06 5.91 2.83
C PHE A 85 29.02 6.36 3.93
N TRP A 86 29.45 7.63 3.93
CA TRP A 86 30.29 8.21 5.00
C TRP A 86 29.66 9.39 5.74
N GLY A 87 28.46 9.81 5.34
CA GLY A 87 27.75 10.89 6.01
C GLY A 87 26.79 11.60 5.07
N LEU A 88 25.69 12.04 5.67
CA LEU A 88 24.65 12.83 5.01
C LEU A 88 24.72 14.28 5.51
N SER A 89 24.84 15.23 4.60
CA SER A 89 24.87 16.66 4.93
C SER A 89 23.79 17.40 4.16
N VAL A 90 22.78 17.91 4.85
CA VAL A 90 21.62 18.58 4.24
C VAL A 90 21.45 19.97 4.85
N GLY A 91 21.48 20.99 3.99
CA GLY A 91 21.25 22.37 4.41
C GLY A 91 22.35 22.91 5.32
N VAL A 92 23.62 22.78 4.92
CA VAL A 92 24.77 23.39 5.60
C VAL A 92 25.04 24.76 5.00
N ASN A 93 25.02 25.83 5.82
CA ASN A 93 25.10 27.25 5.40
C ASN A 93 24.00 27.74 4.42
N THR A 94 23.12 26.85 3.95
CA THR A 94 22.12 27.07 2.91
C THR A 94 20.86 26.28 3.23
N SER A 95 19.77 26.52 2.48
CA SER A 95 18.57 25.69 2.58
C SER A 95 18.64 24.50 1.62
N ALA A 96 18.33 23.30 2.10
CA ALA A 96 18.28 22.10 1.28
C ALA A 96 17.32 21.05 1.86
N GLU A 97 16.77 20.22 0.97
CA GLU A 97 15.83 19.16 1.30
C GLU A 97 16.25 17.85 0.64
N ALA A 98 16.11 16.73 1.35
CA ALA A 98 16.41 15.39 0.86
C ALA A 98 15.29 14.42 1.20
N ASP A 99 14.81 13.71 0.18
CA ASP A 99 13.72 12.73 0.25
C ASP A 99 14.26 11.32 0.03
N ILE A 100 14.29 10.52 1.09
CA ILE A 100 14.73 9.12 1.06
C ILE A 100 13.47 8.25 1.00
N VAL A 101 13.14 7.80 -0.21
CA VAL A 101 11.83 7.22 -0.57
C VAL A 101 12.00 5.96 -1.41
N SER A 102 10.90 5.23 -1.69
CA SER A 102 10.88 4.11 -2.66
C SER A 102 11.92 2.99 -2.40
N GLY A 103 12.37 2.84 -1.16
CA GLY A 103 13.36 1.83 -0.76
C GLY A 103 14.81 2.32 -0.81
N GLY A 104 15.01 3.62 -1.01
CA GLY A 104 16.31 4.27 -0.94
C GLY A 104 16.96 4.08 0.42
N LYS A 105 18.27 3.83 0.42
CA LYS A 105 19.03 3.54 1.64
C LYS A 105 20.30 4.34 1.67
N CYS A 106 20.46 5.16 2.71
CA CYS A 106 21.71 5.83 3.03
C CYS A 106 22.43 5.00 4.10
N GLY A 107 23.29 4.06 3.69
CA GLY A 107 23.83 3.03 4.57
C GLY A 107 22.83 1.91 4.85
N ILE A 108 23.26 0.85 5.54
CA ILE A 108 22.40 -0.30 5.87
C ILE A 108 21.99 -0.23 7.37
N PRO A 109 20.68 -0.21 7.67
CA PRO A 109 20.20 -0.39 9.04
C PRO A 109 20.66 -1.74 9.60
N GLY A 110 21.29 -1.74 10.78
CA GLY A 110 21.78 -2.96 11.44
C GLY A 110 23.25 -3.32 11.21
N SER A 111 23.93 -2.71 10.23
CA SER A 111 25.37 -2.94 9.99
C SER A 111 26.22 -1.82 10.60
N GLN A 112 27.30 -2.17 11.29
CA GLN A 112 28.24 -1.20 11.87
C GLN A 112 29.05 -0.50 10.78
N MET A 113 28.95 0.83 10.73
CA MET A 113 29.90 1.68 10.02
C MET A 113 30.96 2.16 11.01
N PHE A 114 32.20 1.72 10.81
CA PHE A 114 33.28 1.91 11.78
C PHE A 114 34.09 3.20 11.60
N VAL A 115 33.67 4.14 10.73
CA VAL A 115 34.60 5.20 10.31
C VAL A 115 33.98 6.60 10.18
N GLY A 116 34.22 7.48 11.15
CA GLY A 116 34.32 8.95 10.99
C GLY A 116 33.09 9.74 10.57
N CYS A 117 31.92 9.12 10.43
CA CYS A 117 30.75 9.71 9.77
C CYS A 117 29.93 10.59 10.73
N ASN A 118 29.78 11.88 10.43
CA ASN A 118 28.80 12.71 11.11
C ASN A 118 27.71 13.15 10.13
N GLU A 119 26.45 12.92 10.49
CA GLU A 119 25.31 13.40 9.73
C GLU A 119 24.91 14.79 10.20
N TRP A 120 24.84 15.75 9.26
CA TRP A 120 24.57 17.16 9.54
C TRP A 120 23.29 17.60 8.86
N VAL A 121 22.30 18.04 9.66
CA VAL A 121 21.04 18.58 9.14
C VAL A 121 20.86 20.00 9.65
N GLY A 122 20.86 20.97 8.74
CA GLY A 122 20.55 22.36 9.07
C GLY A 122 21.60 23.04 9.95
N THR A 123 22.89 22.87 9.64
CA THR A 123 23.99 23.40 10.45
C THR A 123 24.54 24.71 9.87
N SER A 124 25.28 25.47 10.69
CA SER A 124 26.02 26.68 10.27
C SER A 124 25.15 27.75 9.57
N ASN A 125 24.01 28.14 10.15
CA ASN A 125 23.00 29.05 9.56
C ASN A 125 22.23 28.48 8.35
N GLY A 126 22.40 27.19 8.03
CA GLY A 126 21.60 26.54 7.00
C GLY A 126 20.26 26.01 7.52
N HIS A 127 19.38 25.67 6.58
CA HIS A 127 18.07 25.10 6.82
C HIS A 127 18.00 23.72 6.14
N GLY A 128 18.07 22.65 6.92
CA GLY A 128 18.06 21.28 6.39
C GLY A 128 16.75 20.59 6.67
N VAL A 129 16.17 19.95 5.66
CA VAL A 129 15.01 19.06 5.82
C VAL A 129 15.37 17.69 5.28
N VAL A 130 15.18 16.65 6.08
CA VAL A 130 15.35 15.26 5.66
C VAL A 130 14.05 14.53 5.87
N ASN A 131 13.48 13.98 4.80
CA ASN A 131 12.29 13.16 4.83
C ASN A 131 12.68 11.69 4.56
N ILE A 132 12.30 10.78 5.47
CA ILE A 132 12.54 9.35 5.35
C ILE A 132 11.18 8.67 5.35
N ASP A 133 10.76 8.15 4.19
CA ASP A 133 9.38 7.70 3.99
C ASP A 133 9.30 6.24 3.50
N GLY A 134 8.23 5.54 3.88
CA GLY A 134 7.94 4.20 3.40
C GLY A 134 9.01 3.19 3.84
N VAL A 135 9.60 2.50 2.86
CA VAL A 135 10.73 1.57 3.08
C VAL A 135 12.11 2.26 2.99
N GLY A 136 12.13 3.60 2.95
CA GLY A 136 13.37 4.39 2.99
C GLY A 136 14.08 4.29 4.34
N SER A 137 15.41 4.35 4.33
CA SER A 137 16.18 4.25 5.58
C SER A 137 17.51 5.00 5.56
N VAL A 138 17.86 5.57 6.73
CA VAL A 138 19.24 5.99 7.01
C VAL A 138 19.84 5.07 8.06
N GLY A 139 20.92 4.41 7.67
CA GLY A 139 21.70 3.51 8.50
C GLY A 139 22.61 4.24 9.47
N TYR A 140 23.41 3.44 10.18
CA TYR A 140 24.29 3.90 11.26
C TYR A 140 25.36 4.91 10.81
N GLY A 141 25.40 6.07 11.45
CA GLY A 141 26.56 6.98 11.47
C GLY A 141 27.35 6.90 12.79
N GLU A 142 28.35 7.77 12.99
CA GLU A 142 28.97 7.95 14.32
C GLU A 142 28.12 8.88 15.18
N SER A 143 27.68 10.02 14.63
CA SER A 143 26.79 10.95 15.34
C SER A 143 25.89 11.76 14.41
N TRP A 144 24.66 12.00 14.88
CA TRP A 144 23.77 12.95 14.23
C TRP A 144 23.84 14.32 14.89
N THR A 145 23.87 15.34 14.05
CA THR A 145 23.88 16.74 14.44
C THR A 145 22.78 17.47 13.67
N ILE A 146 21.68 17.73 14.37
CA ILE A 146 20.49 18.38 13.83
C ILE A 146 20.40 19.78 14.45
N ALA A 147 20.54 20.82 13.63
CA ALA A 147 20.64 22.20 14.10
C ALA A 147 21.65 22.39 15.23
N SER A 148 22.77 21.69 15.12
CA SER A 148 23.86 21.66 16.08
C SER A 148 25.12 22.18 15.40
N GLY A 149 25.95 22.90 16.15
CA GLY A 149 27.20 23.45 15.65
C GLY A 149 28.36 22.90 16.46
N ASN A 150 29.51 22.70 15.80
CA ASN A 150 30.75 22.37 16.50
C ASN A 150 30.98 23.41 17.61
N VAL A 151 31.47 22.98 18.77
CA VAL A 151 31.42 23.69 20.07
C VAL A 151 31.97 25.13 20.02
N ALA A 152 32.75 25.48 19.00
CA ALA A 152 33.31 26.82 18.76
C ALA A 152 32.51 27.80 17.86
N ALA A 153 31.51 27.37 17.07
CA ALA A 153 30.79 28.27 16.14
C ALA A 153 29.51 28.86 16.75
N ALA A 154 29.28 30.16 16.57
CA ALA A 154 28.21 30.97 17.16
C ALA A 154 26.91 31.02 16.31
N ASN A 155 26.73 30.10 15.36
CA ASN A 155 25.78 30.25 14.27
C ASN A 155 24.58 29.30 14.40
N CYS A 156 23.37 29.86 14.33
CA CYS A 156 22.07 29.21 14.57
C CYS A 156 21.46 28.71 13.24
N GLY A 157 21.57 27.41 12.94
CA GLY A 157 20.83 26.79 11.84
C GLY A 157 19.49 26.18 12.29
N SER A 158 18.70 25.67 11.34
CA SER A 158 17.49 24.89 11.64
C SER A 158 17.48 23.56 10.90
N GLY A 159 17.23 22.47 11.61
CA GLY A 159 17.21 21.13 11.07
C GLY A 159 15.89 20.46 11.40
N ILE A 160 15.26 19.89 10.39
CA ILE A 160 14.05 19.10 10.52
C ILE A 160 14.33 17.72 9.95
N VAL A 161 14.03 16.68 10.73
CA VAL A 161 14.02 15.31 10.26
C VAL A 161 12.62 14.76 10.44
N ASN A 162 12.02 14.28 9.35
CA ASN A 162 10.71 13.65 9.33
C ASN A 162 10.90 12.16 9.01
N ILE A 163 10.37 11.29 9.87
CA ILE A 163 10.39 9.84 9.68
C ILE A 163 8.95 9.39 9.56
N THR A 164 8.52 9.02 8.35
CA THR A 164 7.11 8.81 7.99
C THR A 164 6.85 7.41 7.42
N ASN A 165 5.62 6.90 7.57
CA ASN A 165 5.08 5.70 6.90
C ASN A 165 5.99 4.46 6.91
N GLY A 166 6.62 4.13 8.05
CA GLY A 166 7.51 2.98 8.19
C GLY A 166 9.00 3.28 7.97
N GLY A 167 9.33 4.52 7.60
CA GLY A 167 10.71 4.98 7.43
C GLY A 167 11.56 4.74 8.69
N GLN A 168 12.87 4.54 8.47
CA GLN A 168 13.78 4.15 9.54
C GLN A 168 15.01 5.05 9.62
N MET A 169 15.31 5.53 10.83
CA MET A 169 16.54 6.26 11.14
C MET A 169 17.28 5.55 12.27
N VAL A 170 18.52 5.17 12.01
CA VAL A 170 19.38 4.54 13.01
C VAL A 170 20.54 5.46 13.35
N LEU A 171 20.74 5.72 14.64
CA LEU A 171 21.78 6.61 15.14
C LEU A 171 22.95 5.83 15.75
N GLY A 172 24.12 6.47 15.63
CA GLY A 172 25.42 5.98 16.05
C GLY A 172 25.68 5.90 17.55
N TRP A 173 26.89 5.44 17.84
CA TRP A 173 27.43 5.15 19.18
C TRP A 173 28.06 6.37 19.87
N TRP A 174 28.23 7.49 19.16
CA TRP A 174 28.78 8.71 19.70
C TRP A 174 27.68 9.76 19.91
N GLY A 175 28.01 10.81 20.64
CA GLY A 175 27.04 11.79 21.13
C GLY A 175 26.24 12.42 19.99
N SER A 176 24.92 12.27 20.00
CA SER A 176 24.04 12.90 19.02
C SER A 176 23.42 14.17 19.60
N PHE A 177 23.30 15.20 18.77
CA PHE A 177 22.95 16.56 19.21
C PHE A 177 21.76 17.09 18.42
N ILE A 178 20.72 17.51 19.13
CA ILE A 178 19.51 18.09 18.55
C ILE A 178 19.32 19.48 19.13
N GLY A 179 19.37 20.52 18.29
CA GLY A 179 19.03 21.90 18.67
C GLY A 179 19.85 22.46 19.84
N THR A 180 21.13 22.08 19.93
CA THR A 180 22.06 22.61 20.97
C THR A 180 22.48 24.04 20.71
N LYS A 181 22.51 24.46 19.43
CA LYS A 181 22.88 25.82 19.00
C LYS A 181 21.89 26.46 18.02
N GLY A 182 20.82 25.75 17.67
CA GLY A 182 19.81 26.17 16.71
C GLY A 182 18.48 25.48 16.99
N THR A 183 17.57 25.50 16.02
CA THR A 183 16.26 24.85 16.14
C THR A 183 16.26 23.48 15.47
N GLY A 184 16.34 22.43 16.29
CA GLY A 184 16.37 21.04 15.82
C GLY A 184 15.08 20.35 16.17
N THR A 185 14.37 19.82 15.18
CA THR A 185 13.15 19.04 15.41
C THR A 185 13.26 17.70 14.71
N VAL A 186 13.03 16.62 15.45
CA VAL A 186 12.80 15.29 14.87
C VAL A 186 11.33 14.96 15.06
N ASN A 187 10.62 14.80 13.95
CA ASN A 187 9.24 14.33 13.93
C ASN A 187 9.25 12.86 13.56
N ILE A 188 8.74 12.01 14.44
CA ILE A 188 8.51 10.60 14.13
C ILE A 188 7.01 10.44 13.92
N ILE A 189 6.59 9.96 12.76
CA ILE A 189 5.18 9.83 12.33
C ILE A 189 4.98 8.43 11.76
N ASN A 190 4.43 7.50 12.55
CA ASN A 190 4.34 6.08 12.14
C ASN A 190 5.68 5.52 11.60
N GLY A 191 6.79 5.92 12.24
CA GLY A 191 8.16 5.60 11.82
C GLY A 191 9.00 5.12 13.00
N THR A 192 10.25 4.72 12.71
CA THR A 192 11.16 4.21 13.74
C THR A 192 12.47 5.00 13.80
N MET A 193 12.80 5.48 15.01
CA MET A 193 14.13 6.00 15.32
C MET A 193 14.77 5.09 16.36
N THR A 194 15.97 4.59 16.07
CA THR A 194 16.72 3.71 16.98
C THR A 194 18.07 4.31 17.31
N TYR A 195 18.38 4.43 18.59
CA TYR A 195 19.63 4.99 19.10
C TYR A 195 20.45 3.92 19.82
N TRP A 196 21.71 3.72 19.42
CA TRP A 196 22.53 2.60 19.87
C TRP A 196 23.50 2.90 21.02
N GLY A 197 23.42 4.07 21.64
CA GLY A 197 24.25 4.49 22.78
C GLY A 197 25.14 5.70 22.43
N GLY A 198 25.83 6.29 23.41
CA GLY A 198 26.77 7.41 23.17
C GLY A 198 26.38 8.79 23.70
N GLY A 199 25.18 8.93 24.26
CA GLY A 199 24.64 10.18 24.78
C GLY A 199 23.82 10.96 23.77
N LEU A 200 22.50 10.97 23.95
CA LEU A 200 21.59 11.87 23.24
C LEU A 200 21.49 13.20 24.00
N THR A 201 21.91 14.29 23.35
CA THR A 201 21.76 15.65 23.89
C THR A 201 20.72 16.42 23.10
N ILE A 202 19.59 16.70 23.74
CA ILE A 202 18.59 17.62 23.23
C ILE A 202 18.81 18.98 23.90
N GLY A 203 19.16 19.99 23.11
CA GLY A 203 19.38 21.36 23.57
C GLY A 203 18.08 22.10 23.88
N THR A 204 18.18 23.38 24.23
CA THR A 204 17.01 24.24 24.48
C THR A 204 16.18 24.52 23.22
N GLY A 205 16.80 24.50 22.04
CA GLY A 205 16.11 24.59 20.75
C GLY A 205 15.82 23.21 20.14
N GLY A 206 16.12 22.13 20.86
CA GLY A 206 15.95 20.76 20.42
C GLY A 206 14.65 20.17 20.92
N ARG A 207 13.98 19.41 20.06
CA ARG A 207 12.82 18.60 20.46
C ARG A 207 12.70 17.35 19.59
N ILE A 208 12.21 16.28 20.21
CA ILE A 208 11.72 15.09 19.53
C ILE A 208 10.21 15.06 19.75
N VAL A 209 9.46 15.08 18.65
CA VAL A 209 8.01 15.07 18.66
C VAL A 209 7.55 13.70 18.19
N LEU A 210 6.85 12.99 19.08
CA LEU A 210 6.33 11.66 18.83
C LEU A 210 4.84 11.76 18.47
N TYR A 211 4.50 11.27 17.28
CA TYR A 211 3.12 11.05 16.88
C TYR A 211 2.70 9.60 17.20
N PRO A 212 1.42 9.26 17.11
CA PRO A 212 0.96 7.90 17.39
C PRO A 212 1.46 6.87 16.37
N GLY A 213 1.55 5.61 16.81
CA GLY A 213 2.15 4.53 16.02
C GLY A 213 3.68 4.61 15.88
N THR A 214 4.35 5.49 16.63
CA THR A 214 5.81 5.69 16.53
C THR A 214 6.60 4.82 17.49
N LYS A 215 7.83 4.51 17.07
CA LYS A 215 8.80 3.77 17.88
C LYS A 215 10.07 4.60 18.05
N PHE A 216 10.36 5.00 19.29
CA PHE A 216 11.64 5.58 19.66
C PHE A 216 12.38 4.64 20.61
N ASP A 217 13.37 3.95 20.07
CA ASP A 217 14.14 2.92 20.77
C ASP A 217 15.51 3.46 21.17
N LEU A 218 15.86 3.34 22.44
CA LEU A 218 17.18 3.60 22.98
C LEU A 218 17.76 2.29 23.48
N LYS A 219 18.92 1.89 22.96
CA LYS A 219 19.65 0.72 23.45
C LYS A 219 20.28 1.01 24.82
N GLY A 220 20.27 0.00 25.68
CA GLY A 220 20.61 0.07 27.09
C GLY A 220 19.49 0.63 27.95
N ASP A 221 19.67 0.58 29.27
CA ASP A 221 18.82 1.33 30.22
C ASP A 221 19.12 2.84 30.13
N GLN A 222 18.27 3.56 29.41
CA GLN A 222 18.28 5.01 29.27
C GLN A 222 17.07 5.66 29.95
N THR A 223 16.35 4.92 30.80
CA THR A 223 15.06 5.32 31.38
C THR A 223 15.16 6.65 32.13
N THR A 224 16.25 6.85 32.88
CA THR A 224 16.48 8.10 33.64
C THR A 224 16.66 9.30 32.72
N LEU A 225 17.44 9.15 31.65
CA LEU A 225 17.68 10.21 30.67
C LEU A 225 16.36 10.58 29.96
N VAL A 226 15.62 9.58 29.49
CA VAL A 226 14.32 9.74 28.82
C VAL A 226 13.34 10.50 29.70
N ASN A 227 13.15 10.04 30.94
CA ASN A 227 12.24 10.69 31.87
C ASN A 227 12.64 12.14 32.13
N GLY A 228 13.94 12.42 32.25
CA GLY A 228 14.47 13.78 32.37
C GLY A 228 14.11 14.66 31.16
N LEU A 229 14.24 14.12 29.94
CA LEU A 229 13.89 14.83 28.71
C LEU A 229 12.37 15.06 28.57
N ILE A 230 11.54 14.11 28.99
CA ILE A 230 10.08 14.26 29.01
C ILE A 230 9.67 15.36 29.99
N VAL A 231 10.20 15.35 31.21
CA VAL A 231 9.93 16.39 32.23
C VAL A 231 10.31 17.78 31.75
N GLN A 232 11.40 17.87 30.97
CA GLN A 232 11.85 19.13 30.36
C GLN A 232 11.04 19.55 29.12
N GLY A 233 10.06 18.76 28.69
CA GLY A 233 9.28 19.02 27.47
C GLY A 233 10.11 18.89 26.18
N ARG A 234 11.20 18.11 26.21
CA ARG A 234 12.10 17.90 25.07
C ARG A 234 11.74 16.67 24.24
N ILE A 235 11.21 15.64 24.89
CA ILE A 235 10.49 14.55 24.23
C ILE A 235 9.03 14.79 24.56
N THR A 236 8.24 15.14 23.55
CA THR A 236 6.83 15.45 23.73
C THR A 236 6.00 14.69 22.73
N SER A 237 4.80 14.32 23.15
CA SER A 237 3.75 14.07 22.18
C SER A 237 3.21 15.42 21.75
N ASN A 238 2.95 15.61 20.45
CA ASN A 238 2.15 16.76 20.01
C ASN A 238 0.73 16.65 20.60
N SER A 239 0.36 15.42 21.01
CA SER A 239 -0.64 14.89 21.97
C SER A 239 -0.98 15.59 23.29
N SER A 240 -2.09 16.33 23.42
CA SER A 240 -2.70 16.62 24.73
C SER A 240 -3.50 15.41 25.25
N ARG A 241 -3.78 14.43 24.37
CA ARG A 241 -4.59 13.23 24.64
C ARG A 241 -3.80 11.92 24.58
N CYS A 242 -2.56 11.95 24.06
CA CYS A 242 -1.67 10.79 24.02
C CYS A 242 -0.56 10.97 25.04
N SER A 243 -0.48 10.00 25.94
CA SER A 243 0.54 9.96 26.96
C SER A 243 1.78 9.26 26.41
N LEU A 244 2.94 9.78 26.78
CA LEU A 244 4.19 9.08 26.52
C LEU A 244 4.30 7.90 27.49
N VAL A 245 4.49 6.70 26.94
CA VAL A 245 4.75 5.49 27.71
C VAL A 245 6.21 5.11 27.49
N VAL A 246 6.92 4.97 28.60
CA VAL A 246 8.32 4.54 28.65
C VAL A 246 8.34 3.12 29.20
N VAL A 247 8.87 2.18 28.41
CA VAL A 247 9.01 0.76 28.79
C VAL A 247 10.48 0.40 28.72
N TYR A 248 11.00 -0.29 29.73
CA TYR A 248 12.30 -0.97 29.62
C TYR A 248 12.05 -2.45 29.36
N ASP A 249 12.72 -2.97 28.34
CA ASP A 249 12.70 -4.36 27.95
C ASP A 249 14.04 -5.01 28.32
N GLU A 250 14.00 -5.88 29.33
CA GLU A 250 15.18 -6.56 29.87
C GLU A 250 15.74 -7.63 28.92
N ASP A 251 14.90 -8.24 28.09
CA ASP A 251 15.30 -9.31 27.18
C ASP A 251 16.11 -8.77 26.00
N PHE A 252 15.77 -7.56 25.56
CA PHE A 252 16.45 -6.89 24.46
C PHE A 252 17.46 -5.83 24.90
N ASP A 253 17.45 -5.45 26.19
CA ASP A 253 18.22 -4.35 26.79
C ASP A 253 17.86 -2.98 26.19
N TRP A 254 16.57 -2.69 26.00
CA TRP A 254 16.10 -1.45 25.33
C TRP A 254 15.19 -0.63 26.24
N THR A 255 15.36 0.69 26.24
CA THR A 255 14.33 1.64 26.68
C THR A 255 13.52 2.10 25.46
N HIS A 256 12.23 1.82 25.47
CA HIS A 256 11.28 2.16 24.43
C HIS A 256 10.39 3.32 24.89
N VAL A 257 10.26 4.33 24.04
CA VAL A 257 9.33 5.45 24.25
C VAL A 257 8.29 5.42 23.15
N THR A 258 7.02 5.31 23.54
CA THR A 258 5.88 5.37 22.63
C THR A 258 4.98 6.51 22.99
N SER A 259 4.40 7.15 21.98
CA SER A 259 3.19 7.94 22.19
C SER A 259 2.00 6.99 22.15
N THR A 260 1.48 6.62 23.32
CA THR A 260 0.25 5.83 23.42
C THR A 260 -0.93 6.76 23.58
N CYS A 261 -1.89 6.65 22.67
CA CYS A 261 -3.11 7.40 22.76
C CYS A 261 -4.10 6.69 23.68
N THR A 262 -4.40 7.30 24.82
CA THR A 262 -5.59 6.95 25.60
C THR A 262 -6.78 7.75 25.07
N CYS A 263 -7.10 7.62 23.78
CA CYS A 263 -8.37 8.10 23.28
C CYS A 263 -9.44 7.09 23.66
N THR A 264 -10.28 7.44 24.63
CA THR A 264 -11.51 6.68 24.91
C THR A 264 -12.59 6.96 23.85
N THR A 265 -12.42 8.03 23.07
CA THR A 265 -13.30 8.45 21.95
C THR A 265 -12.50 9.28 20.95
N PHE A 266 -12.37 8.78 19.72
CA PHE A 266 -11.74 9.45 18.59
C PHE A 266 -12.71 10.44 17.94
N LYS A 267 -12.19 11.54 17.36
CA LYS A 267 -13.04 12.44 16.56
C LYS A 267 -13.28 11.80 15.20
N THR A 268 -14.41 12.08 14.56
CA THR A 268 -14.77 11.49 13.26
C THR A 268 -13.84 11.82 12.09
N ALA A 269 -12.88 12.74 12.26
CA ALA A 269 -11.93 13.15 11.22
C ALA A 269 -10.48 12.81 11.58
N ASP A 270 -10.29 11.98 12.60
CA ASP A 270 -9.01 11.52 13.15
C ASP A 270 -8.73 10.10 12.62
N PHE A 271 -8.46 10.03 11.32
CA PHE A 271 -8.42 8.79 10.54
C PHE A 271 -7.24 7.90 10.90
N ASN A 272 -6.12 8.49 11.32
CA ASN A 272 -4.98 7.72 11.80
C ASN A 272 -5.09 7.34 13.30
N HIS A 273 -6.23 7.65 13.94
CA HIS A 273 -6.57 7.37 15.35
C HIS A 273 -5.47 7.82 16.31
N ASP A 274 -4.99 9.01 16.06
CA ASP A 274 -3.85 9.62 16.72
C ASP A 274 -4.29 10.72 17.72
N CYS A 275 -5.60 10.84 17.90
CA CYS A 275 -6.31 11.84 18.72
C CYS A 275 -6.36 13.25 18.10
N TYR A 276 -5.87 13.44 16.87
CA TYR A 276 -5.87 14.71 16.15
C TYR A 276 -6.65 14.70 14.84
N VAL A 277 -6.81 15.90 14.28
CA VAL A 277 -7.34 16.08 12.93
C VAL A 277 -6.36 17.03 12.25
N ASP A 278 -5.39 16.47 11.54
CA ASP A 278 -4.29 17.15 10.89
C ASP A 278 -4.03 16.65 9.45
N PHE A 279 -2.90 17.02 8.84
CA PHE A 279 -2.62 16.66 7.45
C PHE A 279 -2.21 15.18 7.28
N LEU A 280 -1.82 14.49 8.35
CA LEU A 280 -1.58 13.07 8.33
C LEU A 280 -2.90 12.31 8.35
N ASP A 281 -3.92 12.86 9.01
CA ASP A 281 -5.30 12.42 8.79
C ASP A 281 -5.74 12.62 7.37
N PHE A 282 -5.27 13.65 6.66
CA PHE A 282 -5.53 13.77 5.22
C PHE A 282 -4.79 12.73 4.39
N ALA A 283 -3.59 12.29 4.79
CA ALA A 283 -2.83 11.24 4.11
C ALA A 283 -3.41 9.85 4.38
N VAL A 284 -3.83 9.56 5.62
CA VAL A 284 -4.56 8.35 5.99
C VAL A 284 -5.97 8.40 5.40
N PHE A 285 -6.68 9.52 5.45
CA PHE A 285 -7.91 9.73 4.70
C PHE A 285 -7.68 9.51 3.21
N ALA A 286 -6.63 10.04 2.59
CA ALA A 286 -6.35 9.81 1.17
C ALA A 286 -6.01 8.34 0.90
N GLN A 287 -5.29 7.67 1.80
CA GLN A 287 -4.93 6.26 1.67
C GLN A 287 -6.12 5.33 1.95
N GLU A 288 -6.99 5.64 2.90
CA GLU A 288 -8.26 4.97 3.21
C GLU A 288 -9.34 5.30 2.17
N TRP A 289 -9.36 6.51 1.62
CA TRP A 289 -10.14 6.89 0.43
C TRP A 289 -9.69 6.08 -0.78
N LEU A 290 -8.40 5.76 -0.86
CA LEU A 290 -7.83 4.88 -1.86
C LEU A 290 -7.97 3.37 -1.51
N THR A 291 -8.30 2.96 -0.27
CA THR A 291 -8.26 1.54 0.17
C THR A 291 -9.40 1.02 1.10
N CYS A 292 -10.45 1.81 1.36
CA CYS A 292 -11.61 1.66 2.28
C CYS A 292 -11.91 0.29 2.97
N TYR A 293 -11.98 0.29 4.32
CA TYR A 293 -12.25 -0.87 5.22
C TYR A 293 -13.32 -0.64 6.32
N ASP A 294 -14.33 0.22 6.12
CA ASP A 294 -15.45 0.35 7.08
C ASP A 294 -16.76 -0.20 6.50
N TRP A 295 -17.31 -1.24 7.14
CA TRP A 295 -18.51 -1.96 6.71
C TRP A 295 -19.82 -1.35 7.24
N GLN A 296 -19.75 -0.38 8.15
CA GLN A 296 -20.94 0.31 8.71
C GLN A 296 -21.17 1.68 8.07
N ASN A 297 -20.21 2.20 7.31
CA ASN A 297 -20.35 3.46 6.59
C ASN A 297 -20.80 3.21 5.14
N PRO A 298 -22.02 3.63 4.72
CA PRO A 298 -22.54 3.44 3.36
C PRO A 298 -21.74 4.18 2.28
N GLU A 299 -20.87 5.11 2.66
CA GLU A 299 -19.98 5.84 1.74
C GLU A 299 -18.61 5.15 1.56
N CYS A 300 -18.27 4.15 2.37
CA CYS A 300 -16.95 3.46 2.40
C CYS A 300 -16.94 2.05 1.79
N GLU A 301 -17.73 1.78 0.77
CA GLU A 301 -17.48 0.60 -0.06
C GLU A 301 -16.27 0.90 -0.98
N CYS A 302 -15.19 0.13 -0.93
CA CYS A 302 -14.26 0.09 -2.09
C CYS A 302 -14.94 -0.55 -3.33
N LEU A 303 -16.15 -1.08 -3.12
CA LEU A 303 -17.17 -1.31 -4.13
C LEU A 303 -17.81 0.00 -4.63
N SER A 304 -17.97 1.07 -3.84
CA SER A 304 -18.61 2.34 -4.25
C SER A 304 -17.79 3.12 -5.27
N SER A 305 -16.46 3.01 -5.36
CA SER A 305 -15.75 3.73 -6.44
C SER A 305 -16.00 3.10 -7.82
N LEU A 306 -16.08 1.77 -7.91
CA LEU A 306 -16.56 1.08 -9.13
C LEU A 306 -18.08 1.18 -9.26
N CYS A 307 -18.86 0.84 -8.22
CA CYS A 307 -20.33 0.87 -8.21
C CYS A 307 -20.94 2.28 -8.34
N ALA A 308 -20.26 3.34 -7.89
CA ALA A 308 -20.67 4.73 -8.08
C ALA A 308 -20.00 5.36 -9.32
N GLY A 309 -18.90 4.78 -9.82
CA GLY A 309 -18.37 5.05 -11.17
C GLY A 309 -19.27 4.49 -12.28
N LEU A 310 -20.08 3.47 -11.97
CA LEU A 310 -21.19 3.02 -12.79
C LEU A 310 -22.35 4.01 -12.65
N GLU A 311 -22.31 5.10 -13.42
CA GLU A 311 -23.42 6.04 -13.53
C GLU A 311 -24.67 5.28 -14.01
N THR A 312 -25.58 4.93 -13.09
CA THR A 312 -26.83 4.23 -13.43
C THR A 312 -27.55 4.96 -14.56
N GLY A 313 -27.79 4.27 -15.68
CA GLY A 313 -28.40 4.87 -16.86
C GLY A 313 -27.43 5.37 -17.94
N SER A 314 -26.11 5.32 -17.74
CA SER A 314 -25.13 5.78 -18.74
C SER A 314 -25.13 4.94 -20.01
N HIS A 315 -25.48 3.65 -19.92
CA HIS A 315 -25.78 2.78 -21.05
C HIS A 315 -26.83 1.71 -20.69
N GLN A 316 -27.33 1.00 -21.70
CA GLN A 316 -28.46 0.08 -21.53
C GLN A 316 -28.15 -1.13 -20.65
N ALA A 317 -26.90 -1.60 -20.58
CA ALA A 317 -26.54 -2.81 -19.83
C ALA A 317 -26.58 -2.63 -18.30
N ILE A 318 -26.61 -1.39 -17.81
CA ILE A 318 -26.77 -1.01 -16.39
C ILE A 318 -28.08 -0.27 -16.11
N THR A 319 -28.98 -0.18 -17.10
CA THR A 319 -30.31 0.41 -16.92
C THR A 319 -31.30 -0.70 -16.66
N PRO A 320 -31.90 -0.84 -15.46
CA PRO A 320 -32.87 -1.90 -15.18
C PRO A 320 -34.05 -1.92 -16.16
N VAL A 321 -34.26 -3.03 -16.88
CA VAL A 321 -35.33 -3.18 -17.88
C VAL A 321 -36.09 -4.50 -17.70
N ALA A 322 -37.40 -4.40 -17.46
CA ALA A 322 -38.31 -5.54 -17.48
C ALA A 322 -38.50 -6.11 -18.89
N ARG A 323 -38.80 -7.41 -18.99
CA ARG A 323 -39.28 -8.02 -20.24
C ARG A 323 -40.81 -8.04 -20.29
N SER A 324 -41.35 -7.92 -21.50
CA SER A 324 -42.79 -7.98 -21.76
C SER A 324 -43.31 -9.41 -21.99
N ASP A 325 -42.41 -10.39 -22.06
CA ASP A 325 -42.76 -11.79 -22.26
C ASP A 325 -43.60 -12.33 -21.08
N SER A 326 -44.75 -12.94 -21.36
CA SER A 326 -45.67 -13.44 -20.33
C SER A 326 -45.06 -14.52 -19.44
N TRP A 327 -44.28 -15.43 -20.03
CA TRP A 327 -43.59 -16.48 -19.28
C TRP A 327 -42.55 -15.89 -18.30
N TRP A 328 -41.90 -14.80 -18.68
CA TRP A 328 -40.87 -14.14 -17.88
C TRP A 328 -41.52 -13.46 -16.68
N GLN A 329 -42.61 -12.74 -16.89
CA GLN A 329 -43.37 -12.11 -15.81
C GLN A 329 -43.96 -13.16 -14.85
N GLN A 330 -44.48 -14.27 -15.38
CA GLN A 330 -44.99 -15.35 -14.56
C GLN A 330 -43.89 -16.01 -13.72
N ARG A 331 -42.73 -16.32 -14.31
CA ARG A 331 -41.61 -16.90 -13.57
C ARG A 331 -41.12 -15.98 -12.45
N HIS A 332 -41.07 -14.67 -12.69
CA HIS A 332 -40.74 -13.69 -11.64
C HIS A 332 -41.77 -13.73 -10.50
N ALA A 333 -43.07 -13.73 -10.81
CA ALA A 333 -44.11 -13.86 -9.80
C ALA A 333 -44.05 -15.19 -9.01
N ASP A 334 -43.70 -16.30 -9.69
CA ASP A 334 -43.52 -17.60 -9.06
C ASP A 334 -42.33 -17.59 -8.07
N ILE A 335 -41.22 -16.96 -8.44
CA ILE A 335 -40.05 -16.78 -7.55
C ILE A 335 -40.43 -15.94 -6.32
N LEU A 336 -41.12 -14.82 -6.50
CA LEU A 336 -41.58 -14.00 -5.37
C LEU A 336 -42.50 -14.79 -4.43
N SER A 337 -43.37 -15.64 -5.00
CA SER A 337 -44.26 -16.52 -4.23
C SER A 337 -43.46 -17.62 -3.48
N GLN A 338 -42.42 -18.16 -4.11
CA GLN A 338 -41.52 -19.12 -3.48
C GLN A 338 -40.76 -18.48 -2.31
N LEU A 339 -40.22 -17.27 -2.49
CA LEU A 339 -39.53 -16.52 -1.44
C LEU A 339 -40.42 -16.23 -0.23
N ALA A 340 -41.70 -15.94 -0.45
CA ALA A 340 -42.67 -15.73 0.63
C ALA A 340 -42.97 -17.00 1.46
N THR A 341 -42.65 -18.18 0.93
CA THR A 341 -43.08 -19.47 1.51
C THR A 341 -41.93 -20.45 1.84
N HIS A 342 -40.67 -20.12 1.52
CA HIS A 342 -39.50 -20.98 1.75
C HIS A 342 -38.65 -20.60 3.00
N PRO A 343 -38.16 -21.60 3.77
CA PRO A 343 -37.19 -21.41 4.87
C PRO A 343 -35.78 -21.07 4.32
N PRO A 344 -34.74 -20.77 5.14
CA PRO A 344 -33.66 -19.88 4.72
C PRO A 344 -32.87 -20.42 3.52
N VAL A 345 -32.85 -19.60 2.46
CA VAL A 345 -32.03 -19.76 1.26
C VAL A 345 -30.58 -19.46 1.64
N ASN A 346 -29.67 -20.41 1.49
CA ASN A 346 -28.24 -20.17 1.79
C ASN A 346 -27.37 -20.00 0.53
N LEU A 347 -27.86 -20.42 -0.63
CA LEU A 347 -27.15 -20.34 -1.90
C LEU A 347 -28.09 -19.83 -2.99
N VAL A 348 -27.70 -18.79 -3.72
CA VAL A 348 -28.47 -18.31 -4.89
C VAL A 348 -27.61 -18.39 -6.14
N PHE A 349 -28.20 -18.83 -7.26
CA PHE A 349 -27.60 -18.70 -8.58
C PHE A 349 -28.36 -17.65 -9.36
N ILE A 350 -27.67 -16.63 -9.86
CA ILE A 350 -28.24 -15.50 -10.59
C ILE A 350 -27.68 -15.53 -12.02
N GLY A 351 -28.55 -15.53 -13.02
CA GLY A 351 -28.09 -15.60 -14.40
C GLY A 351 -29.18 -15.68 -15.45
N ASP A 352 -28.81 -16.23 -16.60
CA ASP A 352 -29.63 -16.36 -17.79
C ASP A 352 -30.15 -17.79 -18.03
N SER A 353 -30.31 -18.20 -19.30
CA SER A 353 -30.73 -19.54 -19.71
C SER A 353 -29.78 -20.62 -19.18
N ILE A 354 -28.46 -20.37 -19.17
CA ILE A 354 -27.47 -21.35 -18.70
C ILE A 354 -27.72 -21.68 -17.22
N THR A 355 -28.02 -20.64 -16.43
CA THR A 355 -28.38 -20.83 -15.02
C THR A 355 -29.77 -21.48 -14.89
N GLN A 356 -30.76 -21.02 -15.66
CA GLN A 356 -32.12 -21.55 -15.59
C GLN A 356 -32.19 -23.04 -15.92
N SER A 357 -31.44 -23.48 -16.94
CA SER A 357 -31.53 -24.82 -17.51
C SER A 357 -30.63 -25.84 -16.83
N PHE A 358 -30.00 -25.49 -15.70
CA PHE A 358 -29.16 -26.41 -14.94
C PHE A 358 -29.90 -27.73 -14.72
N ASP A 359 -29.29 -28.85 -15.12
CA ASP A 359 -29.92 -30.16 -15.06
C ASP A 359 -30.44 -30.45 -13.64
N PRO A 360 -31.74 -30.76 -13.45
CA PRO A 360 -32.32 -30.95 -12.13
C PRO A 360 -31.68 -32.08 -11.31
N THR A 361 -31.16 -33.12 -11.97
CA THR A 361 -30.51 -34.24 -11.29
C THR A 361 -29.15 -33.81 -10.74
N VAL A 362 -28.35 -33.14 -11.58
CA VAL A 362 -27.05 -32.59 -11.18
C VAL A 362 -27.24 -31.51 -10.11
N TRP A 363 -28.18 -30.58 -10.30
CA TRP A 363 -28.49 -29.53 -9.34
C TRP A 363 -28.82 -30.10 -7.95
N ASN A 364 -29.71 -31.10 -7.90
CA ASN A 364 -30.08 -31.73 -6.64
C ASN A 364 -28.90 -32.46 -5.98
N GLN A 365 -28.08 -33.16 -6.77
CA GLN A 365 -26.91 -33.87 -6.26
C GLN A 365 -25.89 -32.93 -5.62
N TYR A 366 -25.62 -31.76 -6.22
CA TYR A 366 -24.55 -30.87 -5.80
C TYR A 366 -24.98 -29.79 -4.81
N TYR A 367 -26.22 -29.30 -4.93
CA TYR A 367 -26.62 -28.07 -4.25
C TYR A 367 -27.80 -28.21 -3.29
N ALA A 368 -28.57 -29.31 -3.33
CA ALA A 368 -29.78 -29.43 -2.49
C ALA A 368 -29.52 -29.22 -0.99
N SER A 369 -28.34 -29.66 -0.49
CA SER A 369 -27.94 -29.48 0.91
C SER A 369 -27.73 -28.02 1.34
N TYR A 370 -27.62 -27.09 0.39
CA TYR A 370 -27.41 -25.66 0.66
C TYR A 370 -28.72 -24.86 0.66
N ASN A 371 -29.89 -25.49 0.53
CA ASN A 371 -31.17 -24.80 0.31
C ASN A 371 -31.05 -23.76 -0.83
N PRO A 372 -30.76 -24.22 -2.07
CA PRO A 372 -30.39 -23.31 -3.13
C PRO A 372 -31.63 -22.71 -3.79
N LEU A 373 -31.49 -21.50 -4.34
CA LEU A 373 -32.50 -20.86 -5.17
C LEU A 373 -31.91 -20.51 -6.54
N ASN A 374 -32.61 -20.91 -7.61
CA ASN A 374 -32.21 -20.66 -8.99
C ASN A 374 -32.97 -19.45 -9.56
N LEU A 375 -32.26 -18.32 -9.68
CA LEU A 375 -32.73 -17.04 -10.22
C LEU A 375 -32.29 -16.85 -11.69
N GLY A 376 -32.17 -17.94 -12.45
CA GLY A 376 -31.86 -17.94 -13.88
C GLY A 376 -33.09 -17.70 -14.76
N PHE A 377 -32.97 -16.88 -15.81
CA PHE A 377 -34.03 -16.59 -16.77
C PHE A 377 -33.53 -16.60 -18.22
N SER A 378 -34.19 -17.36 -19.08
CA SER A 378 -33.75 -17.61 -20.44
C SER A 378 -33.72 -16.35 -21.28
N GLY A 379 -32.55 -16.07 -21.86
CA GLY A 379 -32.33 -14.88 -22.70
C GLY A 379 -32.15 -13.58 -21.93
N ASP A 380 -32.06 -13.61 -20.59
CA ASP A 380 -31.77 -12.40 -19.82
C ASP A 380 -30.39 -11.84 -20.16
N MET A 381 -30.38 -10.51 -20.30
CA MET A 381 -29.18 -9.68 -20.29
C MET A 381 -28.99 -9.07 -18.91
N THR A 382 -27.84 -8.42 -18.67
CA THR A 382 -27.50 -7.81 -17.37
C THR A 382 -28.59 -6.86 -16.86
N GLN A 383 -29.17 -6.03 -17.72
CA GLN A 383 -30.26 -5.12 -17.39
C GLN A 383 -31.55 -5.80 -16.92
N ASN A 384 -31.82 -7.01 -17.40
CA ASN A 384 -33.01 -7.76 -17.00
C ASN A 384 -32.82 -8.34 -15.60
N VAL A 385 -31.62 -8.84 -15.32
CA VAL A 385 -31.24 -9.28 -13.97
C VAL A 385 -31.34 -8.13 -12.98
N LEU A 386 -30.76 -6.97 -13.29
CA LEU A 386 -30.82 -5.77 -12.44
C LEU A 386 -32.27 -5.44 -12.06
N TRP A 387 -33.16 -5.39 -13.05
CA TRP A 387 -34.58 -5.14 -12.80
C TRP A 387 -35.18 -6.19 -11.85
N ARG A 388 -34.93 -7.48 -12.07
CA ARG A 388 -35.49 -8.54 -11.22
C ARG A 388 -35.04 -8.45 -9.78
N LEU A 389 -33.75 -8.16 -9.56
CA LEU A 389 -33.19 -7.99 -8.21
C LEU A 389 -33.82 -6.78 -7.51
N GLU A 390 -33.94 -5.66 -8.20
CA GLU A 390 -34.58 -4.44 -7.67
C GLU A 390 -36.10 -4.61 -7.43
N ASN A 391 -36.73 -5.56 -8.12
CA ASN A 391 -38.16 -5.86 -8.00
C ASN A 391 -38.44 -7.10 -7.13
N GLY A 392 -37.50 -7.44 -6.24
CA GLY A 392 -37.80 -8.23 -5.04
C GLY A 392 -37.28 -9.67 -5.00
N GLU A 393 -36.54 -10.13 -6.02
CA GLU A 393 -36.01 -11.52 -6.04
C GLU A 393 -34.97 -11.82 -4.95
N ILE A 394 -34.46 -10.79 -4.29
CA ILE A 394 -33.52 -10.92 -3.16
C ILE A 394 -34.05 -10.32 -1.86
N ASN A 395 -35.32 -9.91 -1.82
CA ASN A 395 -35.91 -9.34 -0.62
C ASN A 395 -36.22 -10.42 0.42
N GLY A 396 -35.88 -10.16 1.69
CA GLY A 396 -36.24 -11.04 2.80
C GLY A 396 -35.41 -12.33 2.92
N ILE A 397 -34.35 -12.47 2.14
CA ILE A 397 -33.39 -13.59 2.23
C ILE A 397 -32.01 -13.11 2.72
N SER A 398 -31.17 -14.04 3.16
CA SER A 398 -29.78 -13.76 3.54
C SER A 398 -28.88 -14.95 3.19
N PRO A 399 -28.67 -15.22 1.89
CA PRO A 399 -27.83 -16.32 1.46
C PRO A 399 -26.38 -16.11 1.90
N LYS A 400 -25.66 -17.20 2.14
CA LYS A 400 -24.22 -17.14 2.39
C LYS A 400 -23.44 -16.84 1.11
N LEU A 401 -23.92 -17.36 -0.02
CA LEU A 401 -23.25 -17.24 -1.32
C LEU A 401 -24.25 -16.97 -2.45
N ALA A 402 -23.90 -16.03 -3.33
CA ALA A 402 -24.49 -15.81 -4.63
C ALA A 402 -23.50 -16.20 -5.74
N VAL A 403 -23.90 -17.06 -6.65
CA VAL A 403 -23.13 -17.40 -7.86
C VAL A 403 -23.73 -16.62 -9.03
N ILE A 404 -22.92 -15.82 -9.72
CA ILE A 404 -23.36 -14.98 -10.84
C ILE A 404 -22.72 -15.47 -12.13
N LEU A 405 -23.56 -15.80 -13.12
CA LEU A 405 -23.16 -16.12 -14.48
C LEU A 405 -24.14 -15.45 -15.46
N ILE A 406 -23.70 -14.35 -16.08
CA ILE A 406 -24.56 -13.53 -16.94
C ILE A 406 -23.70 -12.77 -17.97
N GLY A 407 -24.30 -12.40 -19.10
CA GLY A 407 -23.69 -11.49 -20.09
C GLY A 407 -23.56 -12.10 -21.50
N THR A 408 -23.68 -13.42 -21.66
CA THR A 408 -23.58 -14.06 -23.00
C THR A 408 -24.66 -13.57 -23.97
N ASN A 409 -25.83 -13.18 -23.46
CA ASN A 409 -26.91 -12.60 -24.25
C ASN A 409 -26.65 -11.13 -24.62
N ASN A 410 -25.90 -10.37 -23.81
CA ASN A 410 -25.44 -9.04 -24.22
C ASN A 410 -24.35 -9.14 -25.31
N THR A 411 -23.56 -10.22 -25.32
CA THR A 411 -22.58 -10.47 -26.39
C THR A 411 -23.23 -10.71 -27.75
N CYS A 412 -24.40 -11.38 -27.76
CA CYS A 412 -25.19 -11.67 -28.96
C CYS A 412 -26.65 -11.25 -28.73
N PRO A 413 -26.92 -9.93 -28.67
CA PRO A 413 -28.23 -9.42 -28.31
C PRO A 413 -29.21 -9.52 -29.49
N PRO A 414 -30.51 -9.26 -29.27
CA PRO A 414 -31.48 -9.13 -30.35
C PRO A 414 -31.06 -8.08 -31.40
N ALA A 415 -31.55 -8.26 -32.63
CA ALA A 415 -31.20 -7.38 -33.74
C ALA A 415 -31.44 -5.90 -33.42
N GLY A 416 -30.43 -5.06 -33.72
CA GLY A 416 -30.49 -3.62 -33.49
C GLY A 416 -29.88 -3.15 -32.16
N GLN A 417 -29.40 -4.07 -31.32
CA GLN A 417 -28.62 -3.74 -30.12
C GLN A 417 -27.17 -4.20 -30.30
N VAL A 418 -26.23 -3.45 -29.72
CA VAL A 418 -24.80 -3.78 -29.70
C VAL A 418 -24.26 -3.38 -28.34
N TYR A 419 -23.54 -4.28 -27.70
CA TYR A 419 -22.84 -4.03 -26.44
C TYR A 419 -21.34 -4.27 -26.61
N SER A 420 -20.53 -3.37 -26.05
CA SER A 420 -19.08 -3.54 -25.91
C SER A 420 -18.74 -4.51 -24.77
N ALA A 421 -17.47 -4.92 -24.64
CA ALA A 421 -17.06 -5.77 -23.52
C ALA A 421 -17.13 -5.02 -22.18
N GLU A 422 -16.80 -3.73 -22.21
CA GLU A 422 -16.87 -2.79 -21.09
C GLU A 422 -18.31 -2.65 -20.61
N GLU A 423 -19.27 -2.39 -21.51
CA GLU A 423 -20.68 -2.25 -21.12
C GLU A 423 -21.24 -3.54 -20.50
N ILE A 424 -20.80 -4.72 -20.97
CA ILE A 424 -21.19 -6.01 -20.39
C ILE A 424 -20.58 -6.17 -19.00
N ALA A 425 -19.31 -5.81 -18.85
CA ALA A 425 -18.61 -5.86 -17.57
C ALA A 425 -19.26 -4.93 -16.54
N ASP A 426 -19.59 -3.71 -16.94
CA ASP A 426 -20.33 -2.72 -16.16
C ASP A 426 -21.68 -3.27 -15.69
N GLY A 427 -22.39 -3.98 -16.57
CA GLY A 427 -23.63 -4.70 -16.23
C GLY A 427 -23.43 -5.78 -15.16
N ILE A 428 -22.38 -6.60 -15.26
CA ILE A 428 -22.05 -7.64 -14.27
C ILE A 428 -21.66 -7.01 -12.93
N MET A 429 -20.83 -5.97 -12.97
CA MET A 429 -20.43 -5.22 -11.79
C MET A 429 -21.64 -4.59 -11.10
N ALA A 430 -22.54 -3.94 -11.84
CA ALA A 430 -23.77 -3.37 -11.31
C ALA A 430 -24.64 -4.41 -10.59
N ILE A 431 -24.73 -5.64 -11.13
CA ILE A 431 -25.44 -6.75 -10.46
C ILE A 431 -24.76 -7.08 -9.13
N CYS A 432 -23.42 -7.17 -9.12
CA CYS A 432 -22.67 -7.42 -7.88
C CYS A 432 -22.92 -6.31 -6.86
N CYS A 433 -22.89 -5.04 -7.28
CA CYS A 433 -23.21 -3.89 -6.45
C CYS A 433 -24.62 -3.97 -5.86
N THR A 434 -25.61 -4.32 -6.67
CA THR A 434 -27.01 -4.48 -6.22
C THR A 434 -27.14 -5.63 -5.22
N VAL A 435 -26.45 -6.75 -5.41
CA VAL A 435 -26.42 -7.85 -4.44
C VAL A 435 -25.74 -7.40 -3.14
N ARG A 436 -24.57 -6.75 -3.20
CA ARG A 436 -23.83 -6.25 -2.03
C ARG A 436 -24.67 -5.29 -1.19
N ARG A 437 -25.33 -4.34 -1.84
CA ARG A 437 -26.18 -3.33 -1.19
C ARG A 437 -27.36 -3.93 -0.44
N ASN A 438 -28.02 -4.92 -1.05
CA ASN A 438 -29.25 -5.50 -0.50
C ASN A 438 -28.97 -6.71 0.42
N LEU A 439 -27.85 -7.39 0.22
CA LEU A 439 -27.44 -8.60 0.93
C LEU A 439 -25.99 -8.47 1.44
N PRO A 440 -25.70 -7.60 2.43
CA PRO A 440 -24.34 -7.22 2.81
C PRO A 440 -23.49 -8.34 3.41
N ASN A 441 -24.10 -9.44 3.86
CA ASN A 441 -23.39 -10.61 4.40
C ASN A 441 -23.19 -11.72 3.36
N THR A 442 -23.72 -11.57 2.15
CA THR A 442 -23.62 -12.56 1.09
C THR A 442 -22.28 -12.40 0.35
N LYS A 443 -21.54 -13.51 0.26
CA LYS A 443 -20.38 -13.59 -0.64
C LYS A 443 -20.87 -13.76 -2.09
N ILE A 444 -20.09 -13.31 -3.05
CA ILE A 444 -20.41 -13.38 -4.47
C ILE A 444 -19.30 -14.17 -5.18
N LEU A 445 -19.67 -15.15 -6.00
CA LEU A 445 -18.79 -15.84 -6.93
C LEU A 445 -19.22 -15.50 -8.36
N ILE A 446 -18.45 -14.64 -9.02
CA ILE A 446 -18.60 -14.34 -10.44
C ILE A 446 -17.94 -15.47 -11.22
N LEU A 447 -18.68 -16.09 -12.13
CA LEU A 447 -18.13 -17.01 -13.11
C LEU A 447 -17.83 -16.28 -14.41
N ALA A 448 -16.69 -16.57 -15.00
CA ALA A 448 -16.39 -16.12 -16.37
C ALA A 448 -17.52 -16.55 -17.31
N ILE A 449 -17.90 -15.67 -18.24
CA ILE A 449 -18.93 -15.98 -19.23
C ILE A 449 -18.45 -17.16 -20.06
N PHE A 450 -19.24 -18.24 -20.09
CA PHE A 450 -18.87 -19.47 -20.77
C PHE A 450 -18.62 -19.28 -22.27
N PRO A 451 -17.75 -20.11 -22.87
CA PRO A 451 -17.52 -20.09 -24.31
C PRO A 451 -18.79 -20.48 -25.07
N ARG A 452 -18.95 -19.91 -26.27
CA ARG A 452 -20.07 -20.21 -27.18
C ARG A 452 -19.62 -20.42 -28.62
N GLY A 453 -20.43 -21.08 -29.43
CA GLY A 453 -20.05 -21.52 -30.78
C GLY A 453 -19.05 -22.67 -30.73
N GLU A 454 -18.79 -23.35 -31.85
CA GLU A 454 -17.89 -24.52 -31.87
C GLU A 454 -16.41 -24.12 -31.81
N TYR A 455 -16.04 -23.05 -32.54
CA TYR A 455 -14.67 -22.57 -32.71
C TYR A 455 -14.44 -21.22 -32.01
N PRO A 456 -13.18 -20.79 -31.80
CA PRO A 456 -12.87 -19.43 -31.41
C PRO A 456 -13.57 -18.40 -32.30
N SER A 457 -14.19 -17.39 -31.70
CA SER A 457 -15.01 -16.39 -32.40
C SER A 457 -14.90 -15.01 -31.73
N ALA A 458 -15.41 -13.99 -32.41
CA ALA A 458 -15.48 -12.63 -31.86
C ALA A 458 -16.34 -12.57 -30.58
N GLU A 459 -17.41 -13.36 -30.52
CA GLU A 459 -18.28 -13.48 -29.36
C GLU A 459 -17.54 -14.11 -28.17
N ARG A 460 -16.73 -15.16 -28.39
CA ARG A 460 -15.91 -15.73 -27.31
C ARG A 460 -14.87 -14.74 -26.81
N ASN A 461 -14.23 -13.99 -27.71
CA ASN A 461 -13.26 -12.96 -27.31
C ASN A 461 -13.95 -11.85 -26.51
N LYS A 462 -15.17 -11.44 -26.89
CA LYS A 462 -15.96 -10.45 -26.16
C LYS A 462 -16.38 -10.99 -24.77
N ASN A 463 -16.83 -12.23 -24.68
CA ASN A 463 -17.13 -12.89 -23.40
C ASN A 463 -15.91 -12.89 -22.47
N ALA A 464 -14.74 -13.26 -22.99
CA ALA A 464 -13.50 -13.28 -22.22
C ALA A 464 -13.07 -11.87 -21.77
N ALA A 465 -13.11 -10.88 -22.67
CA ALA A 465 -12.78 -9.49 -22.33
C ALA A 465 -13.72 -8.93 -21.26
N ALA A 466 -15.03 -9.12 -21.41
CA ALA A 466 -16.02 -8.69 -20.42
C ALA A 466 -15.82 -9.38 -19.07
N SER A 467 -15.47 -10.68 -19.06
CA SER A 467 -15.19 -11.43 -17.82
C SER A 467 -13.94 -10.91 -17.10
N ILE A 468 -12.87 -10.62 -17.84
CA ILE A 468 -11.63 -10.03 -17.28
C ILE A 468 -11.91 -8.65 -16.69
N LEU A 469 -12.63 -7.80 -17.42
CA LEU A 469 -13.02 -6.48 -16.92
C LEU A 469 -13.89 -6.61 -15.67
N ALA A 470 -14.94 -7.42 -15.70
CA ALA A 470 -15.81 -7.66 -14.55
C ALA A 470 -15.05 -8.22 -13.33
N SER A 471 -14.00 -9.01 -13.55
CA SER A 471 -13.18 -9.58 -12.47
C SER A 471 -12.46 -8.53 -11.62
N GLN A 472 -12.32 -7.29 -12.11
CA GLN A 472 -11.67 -6.20 -11.38
C GLN A 472 -12.41 -5.82 -10.09
N ILE A 473 -13.71 -6.12 -9.99
CA ILE A 473 -14.50 -5.90 -8.77
C ILE A 473 -14.30 -7.00 -7.71
N ALA A 474 -13.59 -8.09 -8.05
CA ALA A 474 -13.31 -9.16 -7.11
C ALA A 474 -12.22 -8.74 -6.11
N ASP A 475 -12.51 -8.89 -4.82
CA ASP A 475 -11.65 -8.50 -3.70
C ASP A 475 -11.03 -9.70 -2.98
N SER A 476 -11.37 -10.93 -3.40
CA SER A 476 -10.99 -12.21 -2.75
C SER A 476 -11.43 -12.32 -1.27
N LYS A 477 -12.39 -11.51 -0.85
CA LYS A 477 -12.92 -11.47 0.53
C LYS A 477 -14.43 -11.66 0.55
N THR A 478 -15.10 -10.91 -0.29
CA THR A 478 -16.56 -10.89 -0.43
C THR A 478 -16.96 -11.24 -1.85
N ILE A 479 -16.25 -10.69 -2.84
CA ILE A 479 -16.46 -10.96 -4.25
C ILE A 479 -15.26 -11.76 -4.77
N TYR A 480 -15.57 -12.91 -5.36
CA TYR A 480 -14.64 -13.86 -5.90
C TYR A 480 -14.91 -13.98 -7.40
N TYR A 481 -13.86 -14.22 -8.18
CA TYR A 481 -13.96 -14.50 -9.61
C TYR A 481 -13.36 -15.87 -9.90
N MET A 482 -14.00 -16.63 -10.78
CA MET A 482 -13.50 -17.92 -11.21
C MET A 482 -13.74 -18.11 -12.71
N ASP A 483 -12.67 -18.42 -13.44
CA ASP A 483 -12.74 -18.84 -14.83
C ASP A 483 -12.57 -20.36 -14.90
N ILE A 484 -13.62 -21.05 -15.35
CA ILE A 484 -13.63 -22.50 -15.54
C ILE A 484 -13.69 -22.90 -17.02
N ASN A 485 -13.53 -21.95 -17.94
CA ASN A 485 -13.80 -22.16 -19.36
C ASN A 485 -12.90 -23.24 -19.99
N SER A 486 -11.67 -23.40 -19.48
CA SER A 486 -10.74 -24.44 -19.92
C SER A 486 -11.26 -25.86 -19.67
N HIS A 487 -12.17 -26.06 -18.71
CA HIS A 487 -12.79 -27.37 -18.44
C HIS A 487 -13.79 -27.79 -19.53
N PHE A 488 -14.31 -26.85 -20.32
CA PHE A 488 -15.26 -27.12 -21.40
C PHE A 488 -14.61 -27.25 -22.77
N LEU A 489 -13.35 -26.86 -22.91
CA LEU A 489 -12.67 -26.76 -24.20
C LEU A 489 -11.71 -27.92 -24.41
N ASP A 490 -11.66 -28.43 -25.64
CA ASP A 490 -10.62 -29.39 -26.04
C ASP A 490 -9.25 -28.69 -26.25
N PRO A 491 -8.15 -29.45 -26.48
CA PRO A 491 -6.83 -28.86 -26.71
C PRO A 491 -6.71 -27.92 -27.93
N ASN A 492 -7.70 -27.93 -28.83
CA ASN A 492 -7.79 -27.01 -29.98
C ASN A 492 -8.76 -25.86 -29.72
N SER A 493 -9.15 -25.64 -28.45
CA SER A 493 -10.13 -24.64 -28.04
C SER A 493 -11.51 -24.83 -28.67
N ARG A 494 -11.93 -26.07 -28.97
CA ARG A 494 -13.27 -26.36 -29.49
C ARG A 494 -14.23 -26.74 -28.37
N LEU A 495 -15.48 -26.34 -28.54
CA LEU A 495 -16.58 -26.71 -27.66
C LEU A 495 -17.29 -27.93 -28.26
N SER A 496 -17.49 -28.98 -27.47
CA SER A 496 -18.03 -30.25 -27.96
C SER A 496 -19.56 -30.32 -27.79
N THR A 497 -20.26 -30.85 -28.80
CA THR A 497 -21.71 -31.15 -28.72
C THR A 497 -22.05 -32.19 -27.66
N SER A 498 -21.06 -32.97 -27.20
CA SER A 498 -21.26 -33.94 -26.11
C SER A 498 -21.56 -33.29 -24.76
N ILE A 499 -21.14 -32.04 -24.55
CA ILE A 499 -21.34 -31.29 -23.31
C ILE A 499 -22.13 -29.99 -23.53
N PHE A 500 -22.05 -29.38 -24.71
CA PHE A 500 -22.84 -28.21 -25.14
C PHE A 500 -23.53 -28.52 -26.48
N PRO A 501 -24.72 -29.16 -26.49
CA PRO A 501 -25.33 -29.70 -27.70
C PRO A 501 -25.58 -28.69 -28.83
N ASP A 502 -25.82 -27.43 -28.47
CA ASP A 502 -26.01 -26.30 -29.37
C ASP A 502 -24.85 -25.29 -29.35
N PHE A 503 -23.74 -25.68 -28.72
CA PHE A 503 -22.57 -24.85 -28.47
C PHE A 503 -22.84 -23.58 -27.64
N LEU A 504 -23.89 -23.58 -26.80
CA LEU A 504 -24.18 -22.48 -25.88
C LEU A 504 -24.68 -22.97 -24.51
N HIS A 505 -25.60 -23.92 -24.48
CA HIS A 505 -26.19 -24.43 -23.27
C HIS A 505 -25.53 -25.77 -22.88
N PRO A 506 -25.00 -25.90 -21.65
CA PRO A 506 -24.53 -27.18 -21.16
C PRO A 506 -25.69 -28.17 -21.06
N ASN A 507 -25.42 -29.45 -21.31
CA ASN A 507 -26.31 -30.55 -20.91
C ASN A 507 -25.89 -31.09 -19.54
N ALA A 508 -26.52 -32.16 -19.05
CA ALA A 508 -26.18 -32.78 -17.76
C ALA A 508 -24.67 -33.12 -17.60
N ALA A 509 -23.97 -33.52 -18.67
CA ALA A 509 -22.53 -33.77 -18.60
C ALA A 509 -21.72 -32.46 -18.49
N GLY A 510 -22.11 -31.42 -19.25
CA GLY A 510 -21.54 -30.08 -19.12
C GLY A 510 -21.79 -29.47 -17.73
N ASP A 511 -22.99 -29.63 -17.20
CA ASP A 511 -23.39 -29.18 -15.86
C ASP A 511 -22.63 -29.91 -14.76
N THR A 512 -22.31 -31.20 -14.95
CA THR A 512 -21.47 -31.95 -14.01
C THR A 512 -20.04 -31.40 -14.00
N ILE A 513 -19.47 -31.11 -15.18
CA ILE A 513 -18.14 -30.47 -15.29
C ILE A 513 -18.15 -29.10 -14.59
N TRP A 514 -19.19 -28.30 -14.83
CA TRP A 514 -19.38 -27.01 -14.17
C TRP A 514 -19.41 -27.19 -12.65
N ALA A 515 -20.29 -28.07 -12.15
CA ALA A 515 -20.49 -28.28 -10.72
C ALA A 515 -19.21 -28.80 -10.03
N ASP A 516 -18.50 -29.74 -10.65
CA ASP A 516 -17.23 -30.26 -10.13
C ASP A 516 -16.14 -29.18 -10.08
N ALA A 517 -16.04 -28.34 -11.11
CA ALA A 517 -15.01 -27.31 -11.18
C ALA A 517 -15.17 -26.28 -10.05
N ILE A 518 -16.40 -25.86 -9.74
CA ILE A 518 -16.65 -24.82 -8.73
C ILE A 518 -16.86 -25.37 -7.31
N LYS A 519 -17.06 -26.69 -7.17
CA LYS A 519 -17.37 -27.33 -5.88
C LYS A 519 -16.40 -27.00 -4.75
N PRO A 520 -15.06 -27.04 -4.94
CA PRO A 520 -14.12 -26.69 -3.86
C PRO A 520 -14.29 -25.26 -3.38
N THR A 521 -14.52 -24.33 -4.31
CA THR A 521 -14.76 -22.91 -4.02
C THR A 521 -16.08 -22.73 -3.28
N ILE A 522 -17.16 -23.35 -3.76
CA ILE A 522 -18.47 -23.29 -3.09
C ILE A 522 -18.37 -23.83 -1.66
N GLN A 523 -17.73 -24.98 -1.44
CA GLN A 523 -17.57 -25.56 -0.11
C GLN A 523 -16.84 -24.60 0.84
N ASN A 524 -15.69 -24.06 0.40
CA ASN A 524 -14.93 -23.08 1.16
C ASN A 524 -15.77 -21.84 1.51
N LEU A 525 -16.43 -21.24 0.51
CA LEU A 525 -17.18 -20.00 0.70
C LEU A 525 -18.43 -20.20 1.57
N MET A 526 -19.03 -21.40 1.54
CA MET A 526 -20.17 -21.78 2.37
C MET A 526 -19.78 -22.19 3.80
N GLY A 527 -18.48 -22.38 4.06
CA GLY A 527 -17.90 -22.73 5.36
C GLY A 527 -17.85 -24.23 5.67
N PHE A 528 -17.62 -25.06 4.65
CA PHE A 528 -17.53 -26.52 4.73
C PHE A 528 -16.14 -27.07 4.44
#